data_AF-A0A496XQ16-F1
#
_entry.id   AF-A0A496XQ16-F1
#
_cell.length_a   1.000
_cell.length_b   1.000
_cell.length_c   1.000
_cell.angle_alpha   90.00
_cell.angle_beta   90.00
_cell.angle_gamma   90.00
#
_symmetry.space_group_name_H-M   'P 1'
#
loop_
_entity.id
_entity.type
_entity.pdbx_description
1 polymer ?
#
loop_
_entity_poly.entity_id
_entity_poly.type
_entity_poly.pdbx_seq_one_letter_code
_entity_poly.pdbx_strand_id
1 'polypeptide(L)'
;MSSLKDQLMKAGFKSTEKVKVKKTRFDNTRKKKTHSHHGHRTFCENCKGILPDVEFYDHRVPEVTGKWICTDCADKNWVPDETRKTAQSEAARRNIFKRNFGRTIKVAAKDSPR
;
A
#
# COMPACT_ATOMS: atom_id res chain seq x y z
N MET A 1 36.81 -5.30 -64.00
CA MET A 1 35.89 -6.01 -63.08
C MET A 1 35.09 -4.96 -62.32
N SER A 2 33.83 -4.70 -62.72
CA SER A 2 33.00 -3.71 -62.04
C SER A 2 32.59 -4.25 -60.67
N SER A 3 32.75 -3.44 -59.62
CA SER A 3 32.34 -3.78 -58.26
C SER A 3 30.83 -4.03 -58.21
N LEU A 4 30.39 -5.04 -57.45
CA LEU A 4 28.98 -5.39 -57.24
C LEU A 4 28.14 -4.16 -56.83
N LYS A 5 28.75 -3.24 -56.08
CA LYS A 5 28.15 -1.99 -55.62
C LYS A 5 27.77 -1.07 -56.80
N ASP A 6 28.56 -1.02 -57.86
CA ASP A 6 28.30 -0.16 -59.02
C ASP A 6 27.17 -0.72 -59.89
N GLN A 7 27.05 -2.06 -59.99
CA GLN A 7 25.93 -2.70 -60.67
C GLN A 7 24.60 -2.44 -59.95
N LEU A 8 24.60 -2.46 -58.62
CA LEU A 8 23.43 -2.18 -57.79
C LEU A 8 22.96 -0.72 -57.89
N MET A 9 23.90 0.24 -57.91
CA MET A 9 23.58 1.66 -58.11
C MET A 9 23.02 1.93 -59.51
N LYS A 10 23.56 1.26 -60.53
CA LYS A 10 23.08 1.39 -61.93
C LYS A 10 21.69 0.78 -62.14
N ALA A 11 21.30 -0.20 -61.32
CA ALA A 11 19.96 -0.78 -61.27
C ALA A 11 18.94 0.09 -60.49
N GLY A 12 19.32 1.29 -60.06
CA GLY A 12 18.41 2.27 -59.46
C GLY A 12 18.21 2.12 -57.94
N PHE A 13 18.97 1.26 -57.26
CA PHE A 13 18.91 1.15 -55.81
C PHE A 13 19.64 2.33 -55.15
N LYS A 14 18.89 3.21 -54.48
CA LYS A 14 19.43 4.30 -53.66
C LYS A 14 19.88 3.75 -52.31
N SER A 15 21.08 4.12 -51.87
CA SER A 15 21.54 3.79 -50.52
C SER A 15 20.68 4.50 -49.48
N THR A 16 19.97 3.75 -48.66
CA THR A 16 19.20 4.30 -47.54
C THR A 16 20.12 4.62 -46.37
N GLU A 17 20.02 5.84 -45.85
CA GLU A 17 20.72 6.22 -44.62
C GLU A 17 20.20 5.38 -43.45
N LYS A 18 21.12 4.79 -42.70
CA LYS A 18 20.80 4.00 -41.52
C LYS A 18 20.31 4.94 -40.42
N VAL A 19 19.00 5.16 -40.35
CA VAL A 19 18.37 5.85 -39.21
C VAL A 19 18.70 5.06 -37.95
N LYS A 20 19.53 5.64 -37.07
CA LYS A 20 19.79 5.09 -35.75
C LYS A 20 18.53 5.22 -34.91
N VAL A 21 17.68 4.19 -34.94
CA VAL A 21 16.56 4.08 -34.02
C VAL A 21 17.15 3.94 -32.61
N LYS A 22 17.12 5.04 -31.84
CA LYS A 22 17.40 4.99 -30.40
C LYS A 22 16.30 4.11 -29.79
N LYS A 23 16.61 2.84 -29.54
CA LYS A 23 15.76 1.98 -28.71
C LYS A 23 15.66 2.66 -27.34
N THR A 24 14.50 3.24 -27.04
CA THR A 24 14.18 3.64 -25.67
C THR A 24 14.29 2.39 -24.83
N ARG A 25 15.31 2.34 -23.97
CA ARG A 25 15.42 1.27 -22.97
C ARG A 25 14.18 1.43 -22.08
N PHE A 26 13.16 0.61 -22.30
CA PHE A 26 12.07 0.49 -21.35
C PHE A 26 12.71 0.10 -20.04
N ASP A 27 12.60 0.99 -19.06
CA ASP A 27 13.12 0.80 -17.72
C ASP A 27 12.32 -0.34 -17.09
N ASN A 28 12.82 -1.57 -17.26
CA ASN A 28 12.22 -2.79 -16.73
C ASN A 28 12.43 -2.92 -15.21
N THR A 29 12.63 -1.80 -14.50
CA THR A 29 12.56 -1.72 -13.04
C THR A 29 11.10 -1.80 -12.57
N ARG A 30 10.36 -2.81 -13.04
CA ARG A 30 9.18 -3.31 -12.30
C ARG A 30 9.70 -3.86 -10.98
N LYS A 31 9.72 -3.00 -9.96
CA LYS A 31 9.96 -3.39 -8.57
C LYS A 31 9.08 -4.62 -8.30
N LYS A 32 9.72 -5.77 -8.06
CA LYS A 32 9.00 -6.97 -7.62
C LYS A 32 8.26 -6.56 -6.35
N LYS A 33 6.93 -6.46 -6.42
CA LYS A 33 6.11 -6.25 -5.23
C LYS A 33 6.29 -7.49 -4.38
N THR A 34 7.09 -7.38 -3.33
CA THR A 34 7.17 -8.42 -2.31
C THR A 34 5.77 -8.54 -1.72
N HIS A 35 5.14 -9.70 -1.88
CA HIS A 35 3.87 -10.00 -1.23
C HIS A 35 4.13 -10.08 0.27
N SER A 36 3.96 -8.96 0.98
CA SER A 36 3.93 -8.94 2.44
C SER A 36 2.65 -9.66 2.87
N HIS A 37 2.78 -10.92 3.26
CA HIS A 37 1.70 -11.66 3.88
C HIS A 37 1.51 -11.13 5.31
N HIS A 38 0.40 -10.41 5.51
CA HIS A 38 -0.18 -10.03 6.81
C HIS A 38 0.62 -9.03 7.65
N GLY A 39 0.76 -7.78 7.17
CA GLY A 39 1.31 -6.66 7.97
C GLY A 39 0.35 -6.03 8.99
N HIS A 40 -0.89 -6.53 9.12
CA HIS A 40 -1.96 -5.90 9.90
C HIS A 40 -2.66 -6.96 10.77
N ARG A 41 -3.02 -6.59 12.00
CA ARG A 41 -3.60 -7.49 12.98
C ARG A 41 -5.12 -7.42 12.87
N THR A 42 -5.77 -8.57 12.75
CA THR A 42 -7.24 -8.67 12.59
C THR A 42 -7.94 -9.26 13.80
N PHE A 43 -7.20 -9.69 14.83
CA PHE A 43 -7.79 -10.30 16.00
C PHE A 43 -8.09 -9.27 17.09
N CYS A 44 -9.35 -9.17 17.50
CA CYS A 44 -9.78 -8.33 18.62
C CYS A 44 -9.64 -9.08 19.94
N GLU A 45 -8.86 -8.54 20.86
CA GLU A 45 -8.58 -9.15 22.17
C GLU A 45 -9.78 -9.08 23.12
N ASN A 46 -10.71 -8.15 22.90
CA ASN A 46 -11.90 -7.99 23.75
C ASN A 46 -13.03 -8.97 23.37
N CYS A 47 -13.49 -8.94 22.12
CA CYS A 47 -14.57 -9.83 21.66
C CYS A 47 -14.07 -11.19 21.13
N LYS A 48 -12.75 -11.39 21.02
CA LYS A 48 -12.11 -12.59 20.45
C LYS A 48 -12.52 -12.90 19.01
N GLY A 49 -13.04 -11.90 18.30
CA GLY A 49 -13.42 -11.99 16.89
C GLY A 49 -12.28 -11.65 15.94
N ILE A 50 -12.38 -12.15 14.71
CA ILE A 50 -11.50 -11.75 13.60
C ILE A 50 -12.24 -10.69 12.79
N LEU A 51 -11.74 -9.45 12.85
CA LEU A 51 -12.37 -8.29 12.24
C LEU A 51 -11.33 -7.43 11.50
N PRO A 52 -11.71 -6.75 10.41
CA PRO A 52 -10.78 -5.95 9.60
C PRO A 52 -10.52 -4.53 10.17
N ASP A 53 -11.25 -4.13 11.20
CA ASP A 53 -11.27 -2.79 11.80
C ASP A 53 -10.51 -2.71 13.14
N VAL A 54 -9.67 -3.71 13.43
CA VAL A 54 -8.90 -3.78 14.67
C VAL A 54 -7.79 -2.74 14.66
N GLU A 55 -7.70 -1.97 15.74
CA GLU A 55 -6.69 -0.95 15.96
C GLU A 55 -6.07 -1.12 17.35
N PHE A 56 -4.87 -0.57 17.53
CA PHE A 56 -4.21 -0.51 18.82
C PHE A 56 -4.59 0.76 19.56
N TYR A 57 -5.13 0.60 20.77
CA TYR A 57 -5.47 1.67 21.69
C TYR A 57 -4.63 1.52 22.96
N ASP A 58 -3.82 2.54 23.26
CA ASP A 58 -3.06 2.59 24.51
C ASP A 58 -3.91 3.21 25.62
N HIS A 59 -5.00 2.53 25.97
CA HIS A 59 -5.92 2.95 27.01
C HIS A 59 -5.55 2.36 28.38
N ARG A 60 -6.14 2.94 29.43
CA ARG A 60 -6.01 2.48 30.81
C ARG A 60 -7.32 1.96 31.41
N VAL A 61 -8.34 1.77 30.57
CA VAL A 61 -9.64 1.24 30.99
C VAL A 61 -9.45 -0.20 31.53
N PRO A 62 -9.82 -0.49 32.78
CA PRO A 62 -9.54 -1.78 33.41
C PRO A 62 -10.46 -2.91 32.91
N GLU A 63 -11.65 -2.57 32.42
CA GLU A 63 -12.62 -3.55 31.88
C GLU A 63 -12.13 -4.20 30.59
N VAL A 64 -11.26 -3.51 29.85
CA VAL A 64 -10.70 -3.99 28.59
C VAL A 64 -9.26 -4.42 28.84
N THR A 65 -9.02 -5.73 28.82
CA THR A 65 -7.69 -6.30 29.10
C THR A 65 -6.76 -6.22 27.89
N GLY A 66 -7.32 -6.22 26.69
CA GLY A 66 -6.57 -6.17 25.44
C GLY A 66 -6.41 -4.75 24.89
N LYS A 67 -5.26 -4.47 24.26
CA LYS A 67 -5.01 -3.18 23.61
C LYS A 67 -5.40 -3.18 22.13
N TRP A 68 -5.47 -4.36 21.52
CA TRP A 68 -5.87 -4.53 20.13
C TRP A 68 -7.35 -4.86 20.07
N ILE A 69 -8.16 -3.86 19.77
CA ILE A 69 -9.62 -3.96 19.82
C ILE A 69 -10.26 -3.39 18.56
N CYS A 70 -11.39 -3.97 18.14
CA CYS A 70 -12.19 -3.43 17.04
C CYS A 70 -12.90 -2.13 17.46
N THR A 71 -13.40 -1.37 16.48
CA THR A 71 -14.06 -0.09 16.77
C THR A 71 -15.27 -0.28 17.65
N ASP A 72 -16.07 -1.32 17.41
CA ASP A 72 -17.26 -1.59 18.21
C ASP A 72 -16.92 -1.88 19.67
N CYS A 73 -15.85 -2.62 19.93
CA CYS A 73 -15.40 -2.87 21.30
C CYS A 73 -14.85 -1.61 21.95
N ALA A 74 -14.08 -0.82 21.21
CA ALA A 74 -13.61 0.46 21.72
C ALA A 74 -14.80 1.39 22.05
N ASP A 75 -15.86 1.40 21.23
CA ASP A 75 -17.05 2.24 21.45
C ASP A 75 -17.87 1.77 22.67
N LYS A 76 -18.13 0.45 22.78
CA LYS A 76 -18.88 -0.12 23.91
C LYS A 76 -18.22 0.11 25.27
N ASN A 77 -16.88 0.08 25.30
CA ASN A 77 -16.11 0.27 26.52
C ASN A 77 -15.62 1.72 26.70
N TRP A 78 -16.19 2.68 25.95
CA TRP A 78 -15.89 4.10 26.08
C TRP A 78 -14.39 4.45 25.95
N VAL A 79 -13.66 3.67 25.15
CA VAL A 79 -12.24 3.89 24.88
C VAL A 79 -12.11 5.11 23.96
N PRO A 80 -11.43 6.19 24.38
CA PRO A 80 -11.27 7.39 23.56
C PRO A 80 -10.41 7.10 22.34
N ASP A 81 -10.79 7.65 21.17
CA ASP A 81 -9.99 7.54 19.95
C ASP A 81 -8.62 8.23 20.10
N GLU A 82 -8.49 9.18 21.03
CA GLU A 82 -7.22 9.84 21.37
C GLU A 82 -6.12 8.87 21.83
N THR A 83 -6.52 7.73 22.37
CA THR A 83 -5.59 6.67 22.78
C THR A 83 -5.17 5.76 21.63
N ARG A 84 -5.83 5.86 20.46
CA ARG A 84 -5.49 5.08 19.27
C ARG A 84 -4.10 5.47 18.75
N LYS A 85 -3.23 4.49 18.53
CA LYS A 85 -1.88 4.70 17.99
C LYS A 85 -1.71 4.25 16.54
N THR A 86 -2.63 3.43 16.04
CA THR A 86 -2.54 2.86 14.69
C THR A 86 -3.67 3.33 13.77
N ALA A 87 -3.42 3.18 12.47
CA ALA A 87 -4.39 3.37 11.41
C ALA A 87 -4.27 2.20 10.42
N GLN A 88 -4.50 0.97 10.90
CA GLN A 88 -4.37 -0.26 10.11
C GLN A 88 -5.62 -0.55 9.27
N SER A 89 -6.80 -0.26 9.82
CA SER A 89 -8.07 -0.50 9.15
C SER A 89 -8.15 0.27 7.83
N GLU A 90 -8.80 -0.30 6.82
CA GLU A 90 -8.95 0.35 5.52
C GLU A 90 -9.61 1.72 5.64
N ALA A 91 -10.58 1.86 6.56
CA ALA A 91 -11.22 3.14 6.85
C ALA A 91 -10.22 4.17 7.41
N ALA A 92 -9.33 3.76 8.32
CA ALA A 92 -8.32 4.65 8.89
C ALA A 92 -7.26 5.03 7.86
N ARG A 93 -6.80 4.08 7.05
CA ARG A 93 -5.85 4.34 5.97
C ARG A 93 -6.40 5.30 4.92
N ARG A 94 -7.70 5.24 4.65
CA ARG A 94 -8.40 6.15 3.71
C ARG A 94 -8.84 7.47 4.34
N ASN A 95 -8.51 7.74 5.60
CA ASN A 95 -8.94 8.94 6.34
C ASN A 95 -10.46 9.12 6.42
N ILE A 96 -11.23 8.03 6.33
CA ILE A 96 -12.71 8.01 6.46
C ILE A 96 -13.16 7.28 7.73
N PHE A 97 -12.21 6.92 8.59
CA PHE A 97 -12.50 6.29 9.88
C PHE A 97 -13.37 7.20 10.73
N LYS A 98 -14.42 6.61 11.29
CA LYS A 98 -15.42 7.28 12.10
C LYS A 98 -15.80 6.37 13.26
N ARG A 99 -15.82 6.94 14.46
CA ARG A 99 -16.32 6.27 15.67
C ARG A 99 -17.84 6.42 15.75
N ASN A 100 -18.53 5.44 16.34
CA ASN A 100 -19.95 5.61 16.61
C ASN A 100 -20.17 6.61 17.76
N PHE A 101 -19.25 6.62 18.74
CA PHE A 101 -19.31 7.53 19.88
C PHE A 101 -18.00 8.31 20.07
N GLY A 102 -18.14 9.55 20.50
CA GLY A 102 -17.02 10.43 20.80
C GLY A 102 -16.32 11.03 19.58
N ARG A 103 -15.24 11.77 19.85
CA ARG A 103 -14.44 12.45 18.83
C ARG A 103 -13.53 11.47 18.12
N THR A 104 -13.49 11.54 16.79
CA THR A 104 -12.56 10.78 15.97
C THR A 104 -11.32 11.61 15.64
N ILE A 105 -10.13 11.03 15.81
CA ILE A 105 -8.86 11.67 15.47
C ILE A 105 -8.30 11.12 14.17
N LYS A 106 -7.51 11.95 13.48
CA LYS A 106 -6.75 11.52 12.30
C LYS A 106 -5.38 11.06 12.77
N VAL A 107 -5.16 9.75 12.75
CA VAL A 107 -3.85 9.14 13.03
C VAL A 107 -3.13 8.94 11.70
N ALA A 108 -1.92 9.47 11.58
CA ALA A 108 -1.07 9.17 10.42
C ALA A 108 -0.73 7.67 10.44
N ALA A 109 -0.86 6.99 9.29
CA ALA A 109 -0.47 5.59 9.16
C ALA A 109 1.04 5.46 9.45
N LYS A 110 1.37 5.06 10.68
CA LYS A 110 2.70 4.62 11.08
C LYS A 110 2.73 3.10 11.03
N ASP A 111 3.86 2.54 10.65
CA ASP A 111 4.10 1.11 10.81
C ASP A 111 3.81 0.74 12.26
N SER A 112 2.94 -0.25 12.47
CA SER A 112 2.47 -0.59 13.80
C SER A 112 3.63 -0.98 14.71
N PRO A 113 3.62 -0.54 15.99
CA PRO A 113 4.60 -1.00 16.95
C PRO A 113 4.54 -2.54 16.97
N ARG A 114 5.68 -3.15 16.67
CA ARG A 114 5.85 -4.59 16.52
C ARG A 114 5.78 -5.29 17.86
#